data_AF-A0A1V5QPX4-F1
#
_entry.id   AF-A0A1V5QPX4-F1
#
_cell.length_a   1.000
_cell.length_b   1.000
_cell.length_c   1.000
_cell.angle_alpha   90.00
_cell.angle_beta   90.00
_cell.angle_gamma   90.00
#
_symmetry.space_group_name_H-M   'P 1'
#
loop_
_entity.id
_entity.type
_entity.pdbx_description
1 polymer ?
#
loop_
_entity_poly.entity_id
_entity_poly.type
_entity_poly.pdbx_seq_one_letter_code
_entity_poly.pdbx_strand_id
1 'polypeptide(L)'
;MDLILLNLFNEFAKGMSFSLPKASEAFSFLFNPTILLIAIILIAVTIFILFFLKKVITNSILGGVTWFIVIYLFKIELPLIPSFVISVIIGPAGIGTMLLLKFFGLLI
;
A
#
# COMPACT_ATOMS: atom_id res chain seq x y z
N MET A 1 -39.40 -35.02 37.76
CA MET A 1 -38.72 -34.52 36.54
C MET A 1 -37.63 -33.49 36.89
N ASP A 2 -37.45 -33.20 38.18
CA ASP A 2 -36.61 -32.10 38.69
C ASP A 2 -35.15 -32.51 38.94
N LEU A 3 -34.91 -33.79 39.26
CA LEU A 3 -33.56 -34.33 39.50
C LEU A 3 -32.67 -34.32 38.25
N ILE A 4 -33.26 -34.52 37.07
CA ILE A 4 -32.53 -34.52 35.79
C ILE A 4 -32.12 -33.09 35.43
N LEU A 5 -33.00 -32.10 35.63
CA LEU A 5 -32.69 -30.70 35.38
C LEU A 5 -31.63 -30.18 36.34
N LEU A 6 -31.65 -30.60 37.61
CA LEU A 6 -30.63 -30.22 38.60
C LEU A 6 -29.25 -30.75 38.24
N ASN A 7 -29.15 -32.02 37.79
CA ASN A 7 -27.89 -32.61 37.37
C ASN A 7 -27.35 -31.97 36.08
N LEU A 8 -28.23 -31.73 35.10
CA LEU A 8 -27.87 -31.04 33.86
C LEU A 8 -27.33 -29.63 34.13
N PHE A 9 -27.96 -28.89 35.06
CA PHE A 9 -27.52 -27.55 35.44
C PHE A 9 -26.19 -27.57 36.20
N ASN A 10 -25.96 -28.59 37.03
CA ASN A 10 -24.70 -28.76 37.77
C ASN A 10 -23.52 -29.11 36.85
N GLU A 11 -23.76 -29.94 35.83
CA GLU A 11 -22.76 -30.24 34.79
C GLU A 11 -22.49 -29.04 33.89
N PHE A 12 -23.52 -28.27 33.52
CA PHE A 12 -23.39 -27.04 32.75
C PHE A 12 -22.60 -25.97 33.51
N ALA A 13 -22.84 -25.83 34.82
CA ALA A 13 -22.08 -24.93 35.69
C ALA A 13 -20.61 -25.37 35.86
N LYS A 14 -20.33 -26.68 35.90
CA LYS A 14 -18.95 -27.21 35.93
C LYS A 14 -18.22 -27.01 34.59
N GLY A 15 -18.92 -27.05 33.46
CA GLY A 15 -18.34 -26.85 32.12
C GLY A 15 -18.03 -25.39 31.79
N MET A 16 -18.72 -24.43 32.40
CA MET A 16 -18.49 -22.98 32.23
C MET A 16 -17.47 -22.42 33.23
N SER A 17 -16.33 -23.09 33.40
CA SER A 17 -15.13 -22.37 33.82
C SER A 17 -14.67 -21.50 32.66
N PHE A 18 -15.38 -20.40 32.43
CA PHE A 18 -14.91 -19.33 31.57
C PHE A 18 -13.68 -18.76 32.28
N SER A 19 -12.51 -19.30 31.94
CA SER A 19 -11.26 -18.66 32.27
C SER A 19 -11.31 -17.29 31.60
N LEU A 20 -11.68 -16.28 32.38
CA LEU A 20 -11.46 -14.89 32.02
C LEU A 20 -9.99 -14.85 31.57
N PRO A 21 -9.68 -14.44 30.32
CA PRO A 21 -8.29 -14.27 29.93
C PRO A 21 -7.67 -13.40 31.00
N LYS A 22 -6.59 -13.89 31.62
CA LYS A 22 -5.98 -13.26 32.79
C LYS A 22 -5.79 -11.78 32.47
N ALA A 23 -6.62 -10.93 33.05
CA ALA A 23 -6.59 -9.49 32.74
C ALA A 23 -5.19 -8.90 33.01
N SER A 24 -4.39 -9.55 33.86
CA SER A 24 -2.99 -9.21 34.11
C SER A 24 -2.06 -9.28 32.89
N GLU A 25 -2.37 -10.11 31.88
CA GLU A 25 -1.55 -10.21 30.66
C GLU A 25 -1.91 -9.13 29.64
N ALA A 26 -3.12 -8.56 29.68
CA ALA A 26 -3.48 -7.42 28.84
C ALA A 26 -2.83 -6.11 29.33
N PHE A 27 -2.59 -5.98 30.64
CA PHE A 27 -1.94 -4.80 31.23
C PHE A 27 -0.42 -4.76 31.01
N SER A 28 0.25 -5.86 30.68
CA SER A 28 1.70 -5.85 30.37
C SER A 28 2.01 -5.34 28.96
N PHE A 29 1.02 -5.31 28.07
CA PHE A 29 1.10 -4.66 26.75
C PHE A 29 0.80 -3.17 26.84
N LEU A 30 -0.09 -2.77 27.75
CA LEU A 30 -0.34 -1.37 28.07
C LEU A 30 0.92 -0.79 28.73
N PHE A 31 1.42 0.34 28.22
CA PHE A 31 2.65 1.02 28.65
C PHE A 31 3.98 0.34 28.31
N ASN A 32 4.00 -0.67 27.42
CA ASN A 32 5.27 -1.21 26.94
C ASN A 32 5.99 -0.20 26.01
N PRO A 33 7.14 0.37 26.41
CA PRO A 33 7.83 1.40 25.63
C PRO A 33 8.36 0.88 24.29
N THR A 34 8.61 -0.43 24.18
CA THR A 34 9.04 -1.08 22.94
C THR A 34 7.93 -1.04 21.89
N ILE A 35 6.67 -1.25 22.30
CA ILE A 35 5.52 -1.18 21.39
C ILE A 35 5.31 0.25 20.88
N LEU A 36 5.48 1.24 21.77
CA LEU A 36 5.44 2.65 21.42
C LEU A 36 6.51 2.99 20.37
N LEU A 37 7.76 2.54 20.57
CA LEU A 37 8.87 2.75 19.65
C LEU A 37 8.58 2.15 18.27
N ILE A 38 8.12 0.89 18.22
CA ILE A 38 7.77 0.20 16.97
C ILE A 38 6.65 0.95 16.23
N ALA A 39 5.63 1.41 16.96
CA ALA A 39 4.51 2.16 16.36
C ALA A 39 4.98 3.49 15.74
N ILE A 40 5.86 4.23 16.44
CA ILE A 40 6.43 5.49 15.92
C ILE A 40 7.25 5.24 14.64
N ILE A 41 8.09 4.21 14.64
CA ILE A 41 8.89 3.84 13.46
C ILE A 41 7.97 3.50 12.28
N LEU A 42 6.91 2.73 12.51
CA LEU A 42 5.97 2.33 11.46
C LEU A 42 5.23 3.53 10.87
N ILE A 43 4.82 4.49 11.71
CA ILE A 43 4.21 5.75 11.26
C ILE A 43 5.20 6.55 10.41
N ALA A 44 6.46 6.69 10.85
CA ALA A 44 7.48 7.41 10.11
C ALA A 44 7.76 6.76 8.74
N VAL A 45 7.88 5.43 8.69
CA VAL A 45 8.03 4.67 7.44
C VAL A 45 6.83 4.87 6.52
N THR A 46 5.61 4.87 7.05
CA THR A 46 4.39 5.09 6.28
C THR A 46 4.37 6.50 5.66
N ILE A 47 4.70 7.52 6.46
CA ILE A 47 4.78 8.91 5.97
C ILE A 47 5.86 9.03 4.89
N PHE A 48 7.01 8.40 5.08
CA PHE A 48 8.09 8.36 4.09
C PHE A 48 7.60 7.75 2.78
N ILE A 49 6.99 6.55 2.82
CA ILE A 49 6.44 5.88 1.63
C ILE A 49 5.40 6.75 0.93
N LEU A 50 4.46 7.34 1.67
CA LEU A 50 3.42 8.22 1.11
C LEU A 50 4.01 9.46 0.41
N PHE A 51 5.08 10.03 0.94
CA PHE A 51 5.76 11.16 0.33
C PHE A 51 6.38 10.80 -1.03
N PHE A 52 7.05 9.65 -1.13
CA PHE A 52 7.59 9.17 -2.40
C PHE A 52 6.48 8.78 -3.37
N LEU A 53 5.42 8.13 -2.89
CA LEU A 53 4.30 7.71 -3.73
C LEU A 53 3.58 8.91 -4.35
N LYS A 54 3.37 9.99 -3.59
CA LYS A 54 2.79 11.24 -4.12
C LYS A 54 3.63 11.81 -5.26
N LYS A 55 4.96 11.82 -5.13
CA LYS A 55 5.87 12.26 -6.19
C LYS A 55 5.80 11.36 -7.43
N VAL A 56 5.69 10.04 -7.25
CA VAL A 56 5.53 9.09 -8.37
C VAL A 56 4.21 9.35 -9.11
N ILE A 57 3.10 9.54 -8.40
CA ILE A 57 1.80 9.84 -9.01
C ILE A 57 1.85 11.16 -9.78
N THR A 58 2.40 12.23 -9.18
CA THR A 58 2.55 13.51 -9.88
C THR A 58 3.43 13.38 -11.13
N ASN A 59 4.54 12.65 -11.04
CA ASN A 59 5.45 12.43 -12.17
C ASN A 59 4.78 11.60 -13.28
N SER A 60 3.97 10.61 -12.91
CA SER A 60 3.20 9.77 -13.83
C SER A 60 2.16 10.57 -14.62
N ILE A 61 1.38 11.42 -13.93
CA ILE A 61 0.41 12.32 -14.56
C ILE A 61 1.12 13.27 -15.53
N LEU A 62 2.22 13.89 -15.10
CA LEU A 62 3.01 14.78 -15.94
C LEU A 62 3.58 14.06 -17.18
N GLY A 63 3.99 12.80 -17.01
CA GLY A 63 4.43 11.93 -18.09
C GLY A 63 3.33 11.65 -19.12
N GLY A 64 2.13 11.29 -18.67
CA GLY A 64 0.97 11.10 -19.54
C GLY A 64 0.60 12.37 -20.32
N VAL A 65 0.61 13.53 -19.66
CA VAL A 65 0.39 14.84 -20.32
C VAL A 65 1.47 15.11 -21.38
N THR A 66 2.74 14.86 -21.03
CA THR A 66 3.87 15.04 -21.96
C THR A 66 3.76 14.12 -23.16
N TRP A 67 3.42 12.85 -22.95
CA TRP A 67 3.18 11.87 -24.01
C TRP A 67 2.05 12.33 -24.95
N PHE A 68 0.93 12.79 -24.39
CA PHE A 68 -0.19 13.29 -25.17
C PHE A 68 0.21 14.49 -26.04
N ILE A 69 0.97 15.44 -25.50
CA ILE A 69 1.49 16.58 -26.26
C ILE A 69 2.41 16.13 -27.40
N VAL A 70 3.32 15.19 -27.14
CA VAL A 70 4.27 14.69 -28.15
C VAL A 70 3.58 13.99 -29.32
N ILE A 71 2.60 13.13 -29.03
CA ILE A 71 1.91 12.36 -30.07
C ILE A 71 0.83 13.19 -30.76
N TYR A 72 0.02 13.94 -30.02
CA TYR A 72 -1.14 14.63 -30.58
C TYR A 72 -0.79 16.02 -31.14
N LEU A 73 0.03 16.80 -30.42
CA LEU A 73 0.40 18.17 -30.81
C LEU A 73 1.57 18.17 -31.80
N PHE A 74 2.65 17.45 -31.47
CA PHE A 74 3.86 17.42 -32.31
C PHE A 74 3.84 16.35 -33.40
N LYS A 75 2.83 15.46 -33.40
CA LYS A 75 2.68 14.37 -34.37
C LYS A 75 3.94 13.50 -34.52
N ILE A 76 4.70 13.33 -33.44
CA ILE A 76 5.89 12.49 -33.47
C ILE A 76 5.44 11.03 -33.38
N GLU A 77 5.78 10.26 -34.41
CA GLU A 77 5.42 8.83 -34.47
C GLU A 77 6.25 8.02 -33.47
N LEU A 78 5.75 7.82 -32.26
CA LEU A 78 6.36 6.90 -31.29
C LEU A 78 5.53 5.62 -31.22
N PRO A 79 6.13 4.46 -30.89
CA PRO A 79 5.37 3.25 -30.68
C PRO A 79 4.40 3.49 -29.51
N LEU A 80 3.10 3.51 -29.80
CA LEU A 80 2.06 4.04 -28.91
C LEU A 80 2.05 3.34 -27.54
N ILE A 81 2.10 2.00 -27.55
CA ILE A 81 2.03 1.20 -26.33
C ILE A 81 3.31 1.34 -25.49
N PRO A 82 4.52 1.10 -26.03
CA PRO A 82 5.76 1.26 -25.26
C PRO A 82 5.98 2.69 -24.73
N SER A 83 5.71 3.71 -25.56
CA SER A 83 5.89 5.11 -25.17
C SER A 83 4.94 5.52 -24.06
N PHE A 84 3.67 5.07 -24.12
CA PHE A 84 2.71 5.34 -23.06
C PHE A 84 3.11 4.69 -21.74
N VAL A 85 3.47 3.40 -21.76
CA VAL A 85 3.87 2.66 -20.55
C VAL A 85 5.08 3.32 -19.88
N ILE A 86 6.10 3.68 -20.68
CA ILE A 86 7.29 4.35 -20.16
C ILE A 86 6.96 5.74 -19.61
N SER A 87 6.04 6.48 -20.23
CA SER A 87 5.57 7.78 -19.71
C SER A 87 4.89 7.67 -18.35
N VAL A 88 4.11 6.61 -18.14
CA VAL A 88 3.34 6.41 -16.90
C VAL A 88 4.25 5.97 -15.76
N ILE A 89 5.26 5.14 -16.04
CA ILE A 89 6.18 4.62 -15.02
C ILE A 89 7.28 5.63 -14.69
N ILE A 90 7.91 6.21 -15.72
CA ILE A 90 9.11 7.04 -15.59
C ILE A 90 8.77 8.55 -15.64
N GLY A 91 7.57 8.90 -16.09
CA GLY A 91 7.15 10.29 -16.22
C GLY A 91 7.68 10.97 -17.50
N PRO A 92 7.81 12.30 -17.50
CA PRO A 92 8.31 13.07 -18.65
C PRO A 92 9.73 12.67 -19.06
N ALA A 93 10.56 12.24 -18.09
CA ALA A 93 11.91 11.79 -18.36
C ALA A 93 11.92 10.60 -19.33
N GLY A 94 11.00 9.63 -19.16
CA GLY A 94 10.90 8.47 -20.05
C GLY A 94 10.52 8.84 -21.48
N ILE A 95 9.67 9.87 -21.66
CA ILE A 95 9.36 10.43 -22.98
C ILE A 95 10.57 11.14 -23.58
N GLY A 96 11.33 11.89 -22.76
CA GLY A 96 12.59 12.50 -23.18
C GLY A 96 13.57 11.47 -23.74
N THR A 97 13.75 10.33 -23.05
CA THR A 97 14.62 9.25 -23.53
C THR A 97 14.11 8.63 -24.83
N MET A 98 12.80 8.41 -24.97
CA MET A 98 12.20 7.92 -26.22
C MET A 98 12.43 8.88 -27.39
N LEU A 99 12.28 10.18 -27.16
CA LEU A 99 12.54 11.19 -28.17
C LEU A 99 14.02 11.22 -28.58
N LEU A 100 14.94 11.08 -27.63
CA LEU A 100 16.37 10.96 -27.92
C LEU A 100 16.68 9.70 -28.73
N LEU A 101 16.13 8.55 -28.34
CA LEU A 101 16.32 7.30 -29.07
C LEU A 101 15.76 7.39 -30.50
N LYS A 102 14.60 8.04 -30.68
CA LYS A 102 14.06 8.32 -32.02
C LYS A 102 14.94 9.30 -32.80
N PHE A 103 15.49 10.32 -32.16
CA PHE A 103 16.44 11.24 -32.78
C PHE A 103 17.70 10.53 -33.28
N PHE A 104 18.20 9.54 -32.55
CA PHE A 104 19.35 8.71 -32.97
C PHE A 104 18.97 7.59 -33.97
N GLY A 105 17.71 7.48 -34.38
CA GLY A 105 17.25 6.43 -35.31
C GLY A 105 17.23 5.03 -34.71
N LEU A 106 17.28 4.91 -33.38
CA LEU A 106 17.24 3.63 -32.65
C LEU A 106 15.81 3.18 -32.33
N LEU A 107 14.82 4.05 -32.55
CA LEU A 107 13.40 3.77 -32.45
C LEU A 107 12.78 3.92 -33.83
N ILE A 108 12.34 2.78 -34.39
CA ILE A 108 11.57 2.66 -35.64
C ILE A 108 10.11 2.46 -35.27
#